data_AF-A0A2G6ET71-F1
#
_entry.id   AF-A0A2G6ET71-F1
#
_cell.length_a   1.000
_cell.length_b   1.000
_cell.length_c   1.000
_cell.angle_alpha   90.00
_cell.angle_beta   90.00
_cell.angle_gamma   90.00
#
_symmetry.space_group_name_H-M   'P 1'
#
loop_
_entity.id
_entity.type
_entity.pdbx_description
1 polymer ?
#
loop_
_entity_poly.entity_id
_entity_poly.type
_entity_poly.pdbx_seq_one_letter_code
_entity_poly.pdbx_strand_id
1 'polypeptide(L)'
;MAYRGEVISGKQLGRRLNFPTANIRLPQTRLLPDGVFAVRVTVDGKTYGGMCNIGTKPTVDNSNTRQIETHLFDFSDDLYGHTITVELLAKIRDEQKFASVDKLVAQLAQDKMAAMDILQQQR
;
A
#
# COMPACT_ATOMS: atom_id res chain seq x y z
N MET A 1 -4.30 -1.50 13.21
CA MET A 1 -4.07 -0.02 13.30
C MET A 1 -4.61 0.62 12.04
N ALA A 2 -5.21 1.82 12.09
CA ALA A 2 -5.80 2.46 10.90
C ALA A 2 -5.24 3.86 10.61
N TYR A 3 -5.02 4.17 9.33
CA TYR A 3 -4.45 5.41 8.81
C TYR A 3 -5.43 6.05 7.82
N ARG A 4 -5.80 7.31 8.06
CA ARG A 4 -6.69 8.08 7.19
C ARG A 4 -5.89 9.19 6.51
N GLY A 5 -6.03 9.32 5.20
CA GLY A 5 -5.32 10.33 4.43
C GLY A 5 -5.84 10.46 3.00
N GLU A 6 -5.44 11.55 2.37
CA GLU A 6 -5.75 11.84 0.97
C GLU A 6 -4.85 11.01 0.04
N VAL A 7 -5.45 10.46 -1.01
CA VAL A 7 -4.70 9.77 -2.07
C VAL A 7 -4.11 10.80 -3.03
N ILE A 8 -2.79 10.77 -3.14
CA ILE A 8 -2.00 11.70 -3.97
C ILE A 8 -1.33 10.97 -5.13
N SER A 9 -0.92 11.74 -6.16
CA SER A 9 -0.15 11.19 -7.27
C SER A 9 1.24 10.76 -6.81
N GLY A 10 1.61 9.52 -7.16
CA GLY A 10 2.95 8.95 -6.97
C GLY A 10 3.72 8.86 -8.29
N LYS A 11 4.75 8.00 -8.33
CA LYS A 11 5.53 7.72 -9.55
C LYS A 11 4.77 6.85 -10.58
N GLN A 12 3.58 6.37 -10.23
CA GLN A 12 2.69 5.52 -11.05
C GLN A 12 3.35 4.25 -11.63
N LEU A 13 4.47 3.80 -11.04
CA LEU A 13 5.22 2.63 -11.54
C LEU A 13 4.39 1.35 -11.42
N GLY A 14 3.65 1.18 -10.33
CA GLY A 14 2.79 0.02 -10.11
C GLY A 14 1.74 -0.18 -11.21
N ARG A 15 1.23 0.91 -11.82
CA ARG A 15 0.27 0.83 -12.93
C ARG A 15 0.86 0.12 -14.16
N ARG A 16 2.15 0.30 -14.44
CA ARG A 16 2.85 -0.39 -15.53
C ARG A 16 3.07 -1.89 -15.25
N LEU A 17 3.00 -2.29 -13.98
CA LEU A 17 3.23 -3.65 -13.52
C LEU A 17 1.93 -4.40 -13.20
N ASN A 18 0.77 -3.83 -13.53
CA ASN A 18 -0.55 -4.35 -13.17
C ASN A 18 -0.84 -4.40 -11.65
N PHE A 19 -0.16 -3.53 -10.89
CA PHE A 19 -0.35 -3.31 -9.44
C PHE A 19 -0.54 -1.81 -9.16
N PRO A 20 -1.65 -1.18 -9.60
CA PRO A 20 -1.89 0.23 -9.32
C PRO A 20 -1.93 0.49 -7.80
N THR A 21 -1.13 1.45 -7.32
CA THR A 21 -1.06 1.81 -5.91
C THR A 21 -1.56 3.23 -5.65
N ALA A 22 -2.44 3.36 -4.67
CA ALA A 22 -2.80 4.63 -4.06
C ALA A 22 -1.69 5.05 -3.09
N ASN A 23 -1.13 6.24 -3.28
CA ASN A 23 -0.15 6.81 -2.35
C ASN A 23 -0.90 7.68 -1.35
N ILE A 24 -0.79 7.38 -0.06
CA ILE A 24 -1.56 8.08 0.98
C ILE A 24 -0.68 9.12 1.64
N ARG A 25 -1.12 10.38 1.60
CA ARG A 25 -0.47 11.47 2.31
C ARG A 25 -0.78 11.36 3.81
N LEU A 26 0.26 11.29 4.63
CA LEU A 26 0.14 11.30 6.10
C LEU A 26 0.97 12.43 6.71
N PRO A 27 0.60 12.92 7.91
CA PRO A 27 1.45 13.81 8.68
C PRO A 27 2.78 13.14 9.02
N GLN A 28 3.88 13.88 8.94
CA GLN A 28 5.24 13.38 9.20
C GLN A 28 5.46 12.88 10.65
N THR A 29 4.64 13.32 11.60
CA THR A 29 4.75 12.96 13.02
C THR A 29 4.21 11.57 13.35
N ARG A 30 3.64 10.86 12.37
CA ARG A 30 2.97 9.59 12.62
C ARG A 30 3.97 8.43 12.62
N LEU A 31 4.01 7.68 13.72
CA LEU A 31 4.76 6.43 13.78
C LEU A 31 4.11 5.41 12.84
N LEU A 32 4.95 4.84 11.97
CA LEU A 32 4.56 3.92 10.93
C LEU A 32 5.47 2.69 11.00
N PRO A 33 4.92 1.46 11.03
CA PRO A 33 5.74 0.26 10.96
C PRO A 33 6.21 0.04 9.52
N ASP A 34 7.46 -0.36 9.31
CA ASP A 34 7.96 -0.69 7.98
C ASP A 34 7.56 -2.12 7.58
N GLY A 35 7.31 -2.29 6.28
CA GLY A 35 7.05 -3.59 5.66
C GLY A 35 5.86 -3.62 4.72
N VAL A 36 5.47 -4.83 4.35
CA VAL A 36 4.29 -5.13 3.54
C VAL A 36 3.22 -5.76 4.42
N PHE A 37 1.98 -5.30 4.27
CA PHE A 37 0.86 -5.66 5.12
C PHE A 37 -0.35 -6.06 4.29
N ALA A 38 -1.11 -7.04 4.79
CA ALA A 38 -2.50 -7.23 4.40
C ALA A 38 -3.33 -6.11 5.02
N VAL A 39 -4.20 -5.49 4.23
CA VAL A 39 -4.97 -4.32 4.67
C VAL A 39 -6.44 -4.41 4.28
N ARG A 40 -7.25 -3.71 5.06
CA ARG A 40 -8.63 -3.37 4.73
C ARG A 40 -8.69 -1.88 4.43
N VAL A 41 -9.31 -1.51 3.31
CA VAL A 41 -9.38 -0.12 2.83
C VAL A 41 -10.82 0.32 2.73
N THR A 42 -11.15 1.43 3.38
CA THR A 42 -12.48 2.04 3.27
C THR A 42 -12.42 3.28 2.37
N VAL A 43 -13.23 3.26 1.32
CA VAL A 43 -13.41 4.33 0.32
C VAL A 43 -14.91 4.64 0.26
N ASP A 44 -15.30 5.87 0.58
CA ASP A 44 -16.69 6.34 0.52
C ASP A 44 -17.72 5.37 1.14
N GLY A 45 -17.38 4.82 2.30
CA GLY A 45 -18.22 3.88 3.06
C GLY A 45 -18.19 2.43 2.58
N LYS A 46 -17.53 2.13 1.45
CA LYS A 46 -17.29 0.76 0.97
C LYS A 46 -15.93 0.25 1.41
N THR A 47 -15.87 -1.05 1.69
CA THR A 47 -14.67 -1.70 2.20
C THR A 47 -14.11 -2.68 1.19
N TYR A 48 -12.81 -2.59 0.95
CA TYR A 48 -12.05 -3.40 0.01
C TYR A 48 -10.89 -4.09 0.73
N GLY A 49 -10.52 -5.27 0.25
CA GLY A 49 -9.25 -5.90 0.62
C GLY A 49 -8.09 -5.28 -0.14
N GLY A 50 -6.88 -5.40 0.38
CA GLY A 50 -5.69 -4.97 -0.34
C GLY A 50 -4.40 -5.41 0.32
N MET A 51 -3.30 -4.98 -0.28
CA MET A 51 -1.98 -5.02 0.34
C MET A 51 -1.38 -3.61 0.34
N CYS A 52 -0.61 -3.27 1.37
CA CYS A 52 0.12 -2.00 1.39
C CYS A 52 1.59 -2.21 1.72
N ASN A 53 2.44 -1.38 1.13
CA ASN A 53 3.81 -1.19 1.55
C ASN A 53 3.91 0.12 2.34
N ILE A 54 4.54 0.04 3.50
CA ILE A 54 4.91 1.18 4.32
C ILE A 54 6.42 1.21 4.40
N GLY A 55 6.99 2.35 4.00
CA GLY A 55 8.43 2.50 3.92
C GLY A 55 8.87 3.95 3.89
N THR A 56 10.18 4.13 3.73
CA THR A 56 10.80 5.45 3.61
C THR A 56 11.27 5.66 2.18
N LYS A 57 10.80 6.74 1.55
CA LYS A 57 11.35 7.14 0.26
C LYS A 57 12.54 8.07 0.48
N PRO A 58 13.74 7.70 0.03
CA PRO A 58 14.86 8.64 0.02
C PRO A 58 14.52 9.77 -0.96
N THR A 59 14.43 10.99 -0.44
CA THR A 59 14.24 12.22 -1.20
C THR A 59 15.54 13.00 -1.27
N VAL A 60 15.71 13.75 -2.37
CA VAL A 60 16.94 14.53 -2.65
C VAL A 60 17.14 15.67 -1.63
N ASP A 61 16.07 16.10 -0.98
CA ASP A 61 16.07 17.15 0.05
C ASP A 61 16.31 16.61 1.47
N ASN A 62 16.68 15.34 1.64
CA ASN A 62 16.87 14.66 2.94
C ASN A 62 15.64 14.69 3.86
N SER A 63 14.45 15.04 3.37
CA SER A 63 13.23 15.11 4.19
C SER A 63 12.63 13.75 4.55
N ASN A 64 13.22 12.63 4.06
CA ASN A 64 12.85 11.23 4.37
C ASN A 64 11.34 11.06 4.60
N THR A 65 10.57 11.20 3.53
CA THR A 65 9.11 11.15 3.65
C THR A 65 8.65 9.69 3.76
N ARG A 66 7.92 9.38 4.83
CA ARG A 66 7.23 8.10 4.97
C ARG A 66 6.04 8.03 4.03
N GLN A 67 5.85 6.88 3.37
CA GLN A 67 4.76 6.67 2.44
C GLN A 67 4.00 5.40 2.80
N ILE A 68 2.68 5.44 2.59
CA ILE A 68 1.85 4.24 2.50
C ILE A 68 1.44 4.11 1.04
N GLU A 69 1.87 3.03 0.40
CA GLU A 69 1.49 2.67 -0.97
C GLU A 69 0.54 1.48 -0.91
N THR A 70 -0.72 1.67 -1.26
CA THR A 70 -1.77 0.67 -1.09
C THR A 70 -2.31 0.20 -2.43
N HIS A 71 -2.27 -1.09 -2.71
CA HIS A 71 -2.97 -1.72 -3.82
C HIS A 71 -4.28 -2.32 -3.33
N LEU A 72 -5.41 -1.78 -3.79
CA LEU A 72 -6.75 -2.29 -3.49
C LEU A 72 -7.06 -3.42 -4.47
N PHE A 73 -7.65 -4.50 -3.97
CA PHE A 73 -8.15 -5.61 -4.77
C PHE A 73 -9.55 -5.31 -5.28
N ASP A 74 -9.85 -5.78 -6.49
CA ASP A 74 -11.16 -5.65 -7.16
C ASP A 74 -11.69 -4.20 -7.22
N PHE A 75 -10.76 -3.24 -7.24
CA PHE A 75 -11.05 -1.82 -7.36
C PHE A 75 -10.52 -1.30 -8.71
N SER A 76 -11.35 -0.57 -9.45
CA SER A 76 -11.02 -0.13 -10.82
C SER A 76 -11.27 1.37 -11.09
N ASP A 77 -11.80 2.10 -10.11
CA ASP A 77 -12.04 3.54 -10.24
C ASP A 77 -10.76 4.35 -9.95
N ASP A 78 -10.84 5.67 -10.14
CA ASP A 78 -9.78 6.60 -9.72
C ASP A 78 -9.95 6.96 -8.23
N LEU A 79 -8.86 6.98 -7.49
CA LEU A 79 -8.82 7.37 -6.08
C LEU A 79 -8.20 8.75 -5.86
N TYR A 80 -7.62 9.40 -6.88
CA TYR A 80 -6.95 10.68 -6.68
C TYR A 80 -7.87 11.73 -6.06
N GLY A 81 -7.40 12.36 -4.99
CA GLY A 81 -8.16 13.35 -4.22
C GLY A 81 -9.17 12.75 -3.23
N HIS A 82 -9.45 11.45 -3.27
CA HIS A 82 -10.29 10.80 -2.26
C HIS A 82 -9.54 10.67 -0.94
N THR A 83 -10.26 10.86 0.16
CA THR A 83 -9.76 10.53 1.50
C THR A 83 -10.15 9.12 1.85
N ILE A 84 -9.17 8.24 2.02
CA ILE A 84 -9.39 6.83 2.33
C ILE A 84 -8.87 6.48 3.72
N THR A 85 -9.38 5.38 4.28
CA THR A 85 -8.87 4.81 5.52
C THR A 85 -8.24 3.44 5.23
N VAL A 86 -7.00 3.23 5.65
CA VAL A 86 -6.27 1.96 5.52
C VAL A 86 -6.03 1.37 6.89
N GLU A 87 -6.65 0.22 7.14
CA GLU A 87 -6.47 -0.59 8.33
C GLU A 87 -5.46 -1.71 8.06
N LEU A 88 -4.37 -1.74 8.84
CA LEU A 88 -3.41 -2.84 8.84
C LEU A 88 -3.97 -4.01 9.62
N LEU A 89 -4.07 -5.16 8.95
CA LEU A 89 -4.54 -6.42 9.54
C LEU A 89 -3.38 -7.27 10.03
N ALA A 90 -2.41 -7.56 9.16
CA ALA A 90 -1.23 -8.35 9.50
C ALA A 90 -0.04 -7.99 8.62
N LYS A 91 1.17 -8.14 9.18
CA LYS A 91 2.43 -8.00 8.44
C LYS A 91 2.69 -9.27 7.63
N ILE A 92 2.99 -9.10 6.35
CA ILE A 92 3.35 -10.18 5.43
C ILE A 92 4.86 -10.37 5.44
N ARG A 93 5.63 -9.27 5.32
CA ARG A 93 7.10 -9.29 5.30
C ARG A 93 7.71 -7.92 5.56
N ASP A 94 9.02 -7.89 5.77
CA ASP A 94 9.83 -6.66 5.74
C ASP A 94 10.02 -6.13 4.31
N GLU A 95 10.48 -4.87 4.21
CA GLU A 95 10.89 -4.28 2.95
C GLU A 95 12.14 -4.96 2.40
N GLN A 96 12.22 -5.15 1.09
CA GLN A 96 13.38 -5.75 0.44
C GLN A 96 13.65 -5.09 -0.91
N LYS A 97 14.93 -5.07 -1.31
CA LYS A 97 15.35 -4.60 -2.63
C LYS A 97 15.32 -5.76 -3.62
N PHE A 98 14.88 -5.49 -4.84
CA PHE A 98 14.87 -6.48 -5.92
C PHE A 98 15.94 -6.15 -6.96
N ALA A 99 16.63 -7.18 -7.45
CA ALA A 99 17.66 -7.05 -8.47
C ALA A 99 17.08 -6.81 -9.89
N SER A 100 15.78 -7.04 -10.09
CA SER A 100 15.10 -6.80 -11.37
C SER A 100 13.60 -6.53 -11.16
N VAL A 101 12.97 -5.96 -12.19
CA VAL A 101 11.51 -5.73 -12.22
C VAL A 101 10.75 -7.06 -12.17
N ASP A 102 11.20 -8.09 -12.86
CA ASP A 102 10.53 -9.40 -12.86
C ASP A 102 10.50 -10.04 -11.47
N LYS A 103 11.59 -9.91 -10.70
CA LYS A 103 11.64 -10.38 -9.31
C LYS A 103 10.68 -9.60 -8.41
N LEU A 104 10.57 -8.29 -8.63
CA LEU A 104 9.58 -7.45 -7.92
C LEU A 104 8.16 -7.91 -8.24
N VAL A 105 7.82 -8.11 -9.52
CA VAL A 105 6.47 -8.54 -9.94
C VAL A 105 6.13 -9.92 -9.36
N ALA A 106 7.07 -10.87 -9.44
CA ALA A 106 6.89 -12.20 -8.85
C ALA A 106 6.61 -12.12 -7.35
N GLN A 107 7.34 -11.27 -6.62
CA GLN A 107 7.08 -11.08 -5.19
C GLN A 107 5.73 -10.40 -4.93
N LEU A 108 5.35 -9.38 -5.70
CA LEU A 108 4.06 -8.70 -5.54
C LEU A 108 2.89 -9.68 -5.74
N ALA A 109 3.03 -10.66 -6.63
CA ALA A 109 2.05 -11.73 -6.79
C ALA A 109 1.95 -12.64 -5.55
N GLN A 110 3.09 -13.01 -4.95
CA GLN A 110 3.12 -13.76 -3.68
C GLN A 110 2.51 -12.97 -2.53
N ASP A 111 2.85 -11.68 -2.43
CA ASP A 111 2.32 -10.78 -1.41
C ASP A 111 0.78 -10.64 -1.54
N LYS A 112 0.27 -10.57 -2.78
CA LYS A 112 -1.18 -10.54 -3.05
C LYS A 112 -1.87 -11.82 -2.58
N MET A 113 -1.31 -13.00 -2.86
CA MET A 113 -1.88 -14.28 -2.41
C MET A 113 -1.91 -14.36 -0.88
N ALA A 114 -0.79 -14.03 -0.22
CA ALA A 114 -0.73 -14.00 1.24
C ALA A 114 -1.74 -13.02 1.85
N ALA A 115 -1.90 -11.84 1.26
CA ALA A 115 -2.90 -10.87 1.69
C ALA A 115 -4.33 -11.41 1.57
N MET A 116 -4.64 -12.10 0.46
CA MET A 116 -5.95 -12.72 0.25
C MET A 116 -6.25 -13.80 1.30
N ASP A 117 -5.27 -14.66 1.62
CA ASP A 117 -5.43 -15.70 2.64
C ASP A 117 -5.70 -15.10 4.02
N ILE A 118 -4.96 -14.05 4.39
CA ILE A 118 -5.17 -13.32 5.66
C ILE A 118 -6.56 -12.68 5.70
N LEU A 119 -6.99 -12.04 4.60
CA LEU A 119 -8.30 -11.40 4.50
C LEU A 119 -9.45 -12.40 4.63
N GLN A 120 -9.28 -13.63 4.15
CA GLN A 120 -10.28 -14.69 4.31
C GLN A 120 -10.40 -15.19 5.75
N GLN A 121 -9.28 -15.26 6.49
CA GLN A 121 -9.26 -15.67 7.90
C GLN A 121 -9.83 -14.60 8.85
N GLN A 122 -9.92 -13.36 8.39
CA GLN A 122 -10.40 -12.19 9.14
C GLN A 122 -11.86 -11.81 8.82
N ARG A 123 -12.61 -12.76 8.21
CA ARG A 123 -14.05 -12.61 7.91
C ARG A 123 -14.93 -12.94 9.09
#